data_AF-A0A4Q7KHJ3-F1
#
_entry.id   AF-A0A4Q7KHJ3-F1
#
_cell.length_a   1.000
_cell.length_b   1.000
_cell.length_c   1.000
_cell.angle_alpha   90.00
_cell.angle_beta   90.00
_cell.angle_gamma   90.00
#
_symmetry.space_group_name_H-M   'P 1'
#
loop_
_entity.id
_entity.type
_entity.pdbx_description
1 polymer ?
#
loop_
_entity_poly.entity_id
_entity_poly.type
_entity_poly.pdbx_seq_one_letter_code
_entity_poly.pdbx_strand_id
1 'polypeptide(L)' 'MNTQTIGFLERGDYGPSAELALKICEFFQLPVEAVFSLRPFTPMSSQLYGASNQGGRP' A
#
# COMPACT_ATOMS: atom_id res chain seq x y z
N MET A 1 -8.00 -0.23 -22.66
CA MET A 1 -6.81 0.09 -21.85
C MET A 1 -5.93 0.98 -22.71
N ASN A 2 -5.92 2.28 -22.39
CA ASN A 2 -5.51 3.37 -23.27
C ASN A 2 -4.11 3.86 -22.87
N THR A 3 -3.19 3.98 -23.82
CA THR A 3 -1.83 4.52 -23.67
C THR A 3 -1.81 5.93 -23.05
N GLN A 4 -2.91 6.69 -23.13
CA GLN A 4 -3.05 8.02 -22.51
C GLN A 4 -2.97 8.00 -20.98
N THR A 5 -3.26 6.86 -20.33
CA THR A 5 -3.11 6.74 -18.87
C THR A 5 -1.64 6.61 -18.45
N ILE A 6 -0.77 6.13 -19.35
CA ILE A 6 0.67 5.92 -19.07
C ILE A 6 1.44 7.25 -19.16
N GLY A 7 1.09 8.13 -20.10
CA GLY A 7 1.74 9.43 -20.27
C GLY A 7 1.48 10.46 -19.16
N PHE A 8 0.54 10.19 -18.24
CA PHE A 8 0.36 10.98 -17.02
C PHE A 8 1.28 10.54 -15.87
N LEU A 9 1.70 9.27 -15.88
CA LEU A 9 2.56 8.70 -14.85
C LEU A 9 4.03 9.15 -15.01
N GLU A 10 4.49 9.37 -16.24
CA GLU A 10 5.89 9.75 -16.55
C GLU A 10 6.21 11.23 -16.33
N ARG A 11 5.20 12.09 -16.08
CA ARG A 11 5.40 13.52 -15.78
C ARG A 11 5.48 13.85 -14.29
N GLY A 12 5.29 12.87 -13.41
CA GLY A 12 5.36 13.05 -11.95
C GLY A 12 4.20 13.85 -11.34
N ASP A 13 3.19 14.23 -12.14
CA ASP A 13 2.21 15.26 -11.80
C ASP A 13 0.82 14.69 -11.45
N TYR A 14 0.77 13.41 -11.05
CA TYR A 14 -0.47 12.81 -10.56
C TYR A 14 -0.20 11.91 -9.34
N GLY A 15 0.18 12.53 -8.23
CA GLY A 15 -0.15 11.97 -6.92
C GLY A 15 -1.67 11.99 -6.75
N PRO A 16 -2.28 11.03 -6.04
CA PRO A 16 -3.66 11.21 -5.59
C PRO A 16 -3.75 12.55 -4.88
N SER A 17 -4.79 13.34 -5.15
CA SER A 17 -4.96 14.63 -4.46
C SER A 17 -4.94 14.39 -2.95
N ALA A 18 -4.36 15.33 -2.19
CA ALA A 18 -4.32 15.21 -0.73
C ALA A 18 -5.74 14.99 -0.15
N GLU A 19 -6.76 15.58 -0.79
CA GLU A 19 -8.17 15.35 -0.47
C GLU A 19 -8.60 13.89 -0.68
N LEU A 20 -8.26 13.26 -1.81
CA LEU A 20 -8.57 11.85 -2.05
C LEU A 20 -7.84 10.95 -1.06
N ALA A 21 -6.58 11.25 -0.76
CA ALA A 21 -5.79 10.53 0.23
C ALA A 21 -6.47 10.56 1.61
N LEU A 22 -6.92 11.74 2.06
CA LEU A 22 -7.61 11.92 3.33
C LEU A 22 -8.97 11.20 3.36
N LYS A 23 -9.75 11.23 2.27
CA LYS A 23 -11.02 10.49 2.17
C LYS A 23 -10.82 8.98 2.29
N ILE A 24 -9.76 8.44 1.68
CA ILE A 24 -9.41 7.01 1.81
C ILE A 24 -9.04 6.69 3.27
N CYS A 25 -8.23 7.53 3.91
CA CYS A 25 -7.83 7.35 5.30
C CYS A 25 -9.04 7.37 6.25
N GLU A 26 -9.98 8.30 6.05
CA GLU A 26 -11.22 8.39 6.81
C GLU A 26 -12.09 7.14 6.63
N PHE A 27 -12.30 6.71 5.38
CA PHE A 27 -13.14 5.56 5.06
C PHE A 27 -12.63 4.26 5.71
N PHE A 28 -11.32 4.02 5.65
CA PHE A 28 -10.70 2.82 6.25
C PHE A 28 -10.34 2.99 7.72
N GLN A 29 -10.50 4.19 8.29
CA GLN A 29 -10.05 4.55 9.64
C GLN A 29 -8.56 4.22 9.88
N LEU A 30 -7.72 4.54 8.89
CA LEU A 30 -6.29 4.27 8.92
C LEU A 30 -5.47 5.56 8.87
N PRO A 31 -4.27 5.58 9.49
CA PRO A 31 -3.35 6.70 9.34
C PRO A 31 -2.80 6.77 7.91
N VAL A 32 -2.41 7.97 7.47
CA VAL A 32 -1.95 8.22 6.09
C VAL A 32 -0.73 7.38 5.72
N GLU A 33 0.15 7.11 6.69
CA GLU A 33 1.35 6.29 6.53
C GLU A 33 1.03 4.82 6.28
N ALA A 34 -0.14 4.33 6.72
CA ALA A 34 -0.59 2.97 6.45
C ALA A 34 -1.17 2.84 5.02
N VAL A 35 -1.75 3.91 4.48
CA VAL A 35 -2.29 3.93 3.11
C VAL A 35 -1.19 4.23 2.08
N PHE A 36 -0.27 5.14 2.41
CA PHE A 36 0.82 5.62 1.54
C PHE A 36 2.19 5.33 2.14
N SER A 37 2.44 4.08 2.53
CA SER A 37 3.74 3.70 3.08
C SER A 37 4.85 3.85 2.04
N LEU A 38 5.92 4.56 2.41
CA LEU A 38 7.16 4.64 1.63
C LEU A 38 8.01 3.36 1.72
N ARG A 39 7.63 2.43 2.60
CA ARG A 39 8.29 1.14 2.80
C ARG A 39 7.34 0.02 2.41
N PRO A 40 7.77 -0.96 1.58
CA PRO A 40 6.95 -2.11 1.26
C PRO A 40 6.49 -2.84 2.53
N PHE A 41 5.22 -3.23 2.57
CA PHE A 41 4.71 -4.10 3.63
C PHE A 41 5.28 -5.50 3.48
N THR A 42 5.43 -6.19 4.60
CA THR A 42 5.71 -7.62 4.58
C THR A 42 4.57 -8.33 3.84
N PRO A 43 4.87 -9.21 2.88
CA PRO A 43 3.84 -9.98 2.20
C PRO A 43 2.99 -10.76 3.20
N MET A 44 1.67 -10.74 3.04
CA MET A 44 0.76 -11.49 3.92
C MET A 44 1.07 -12.99 3.94
N SER A 45 1.54 -13.57 2.82
CA SER A 45 1.96 -14.97 2.76
C SER A 45 3.10 -15.28 3.72
N SER A 46 4.09 -14.38 3.83
CA SER A 46 5.21 -14.54 4.77
C SER A 46 4.74 -14.43 6.22
N GLN A 47 3.76 -13.57 6.50
CA GLN A 47 3.18 -13.45 7.85
C GLN A 47 2.36 -14.68 8.23
N LEU A 48 1.54 -15.18 7.30
CA LEU A 48 0.61 -16.29 7.55
C LEU A 48 1.31 -17.65 7.61
N TYR A 49 2.29 -17.91 6.72
CA TYR A 49 3.00 -19.19 6.65
C TYR A 49 4.39 -19.18 7.31
N GLY A 50 4.99 -18.01 7.53
CA GLY A 50 6.28 -17.89 8.22
C GLY A 50 6.17 -18.05 9.74
N ALA A 51 5.04 -17.66 10.34
CA ALA A 51 4.79 -17.80 11.77
C ALA A 51 4.52 -19.26 12.19
N SER A 52 3.88 -20.05 11.32
CA SER A 52 3.62 -21.48 11.56
C SER A 52 4.90 -22.34 11.65
N ASN A 53 6.04 -21.85 11.18
CA ASN A 53 7.31 -22.57 11.21
C ASN A 53 8.16 -22.27 12.46
N GLN A 54 7.71 -21.40 13.38
CA GLN A 54 8.44 -21.03 14.60
C GLN A 54 7.90 -21.70 15.88
N GLY A 55 6.99 -22.67 15.75
CA GLY A 55 6.42 -23.43 16.87
C GLY A 55 7.16 -24.72 17.24
N GLY A 56 8.39 -24.93 16.76
CA GLY A 56 9.13 -26.17 16.98
C GLY A 56 10.56 -25.92 17.43
N ARG A 57 10.77 -25.66 18.72
CA ARG A 57 12.05 -25.96 19.38
C ARG A 57 11.78 -26.53 20.80
N PRO A 58 12.54 -27.57 21.20
CA PRO A 58 12.31 -28.39 22.39
C PRO A 58 12.53 -27.65 23.70
#